data_AF-A0A4Y8WKW2-F1
#
_entry.id   AF-A0A4Y8WKW2-F1
#
_cell.length_a   1.000
_cell.length_b   1.000
_cell.length_c   1.000
_cell.angle_alpha   90.00
_cell.angle_beta   90.00
_cell.angle_gamma   90.00
#
_symmetry.space_group_name_H-M   'P 1'
#
loop_
_entity.id
_entity.type
_entity.pdbx_description
1 polymer ?
#
loop_
_entity_poly.entity_id
_entity_poly.type
_entity_poly.pdbx_seq_one_letter_code
_entity_poly.pdbx_strand_id
1 'polypeptide(L)' 'MFKSGTTKTTVIGYVNRNNQKNHGTRFVNGNDHYQVSYKLECLEPGCGVVYGANGTDVFQRKCPKCQGGKPGIDF' A
#
# COMPACT_ATOMS: atom_id res chain seq x y z
N MET A 1 11.27 8.93 7.55
CA MET A 1 10.84 7.70 8.26
C MET A 1 9.35 7.47 7.95
N PHE A 2 8.91 6.24 7.72
CA PHE A 2 7.49 5.93 7.53
C PHE A 2 6.70 6.06 8.83
N LYS A 3 5.43 6.47 8.74
CA LYS A 3 4.49 6.64 9.85
C LYS A 3 3.25 5.79 9.64
N SER A 4 2.70 5.26 10.73
CA SER A 4 1.37 4.62 10.71
C SER A 4 0.29 5.65 10.44
N GLY A 5 -0.71 5.27 9.65
CA GLY A 5 -1.98 5.97 9.62
C GLY A 5 -2.81 5.68 10.88
N THR A 6 -3.92 6.40 11.02
CA THR A 6 -4.79 6.34 12.21
C THR A 6 -5.93 5.34 12.08
N THR A 7 -6.12 4.73 10.91
CA THR A 7 -7.20 3.75 10.66
C THR A 7 -6.67 2.33 10.61
N LYS A 8 -7.55 1.34 10.84
CA LYS A 8 -7.21 -0.09 10.90
C LYS A 8 -6.36 -0.59 9.71
N THR A 9 -6.61 -0.08 8.51
CA THR A 9 -5.97 -0.56 7.27
C THR A 9 -4.70 0.20 6.95
N THR A 10 -4.43 1.33 7.62
CA THR A 10 -3.29 2.20 7.34
C THR A 10 -2.20 2.16 8.42
N VAL A 11 -2.38 1.35 9.46
CA VAL A 11 -1.32 1.05 10.44
C VAL A 11 -0.21 0.22 9.80
N ILE A 12 1.04 0.49 10.22
CA ILE A 12 2.20 -0.32 9.83
C ILE A 12 1.98 -1.76 10.28
N GLY A 13 2.26 -2.70 9.38
CA GLY A 13 2.10 -4.14 9.62
C GLY A 13 0.74 -4.70 9.23
N TYR A 14 -0.26 -3.87 8.90
CA TYR A 14 -1.52 -4.36 8.36
C TYR A 14 -1.27 -5.14 7.06
N VAL A 15 -1.79 -6.37 6.98
CA VAL A 15 -1.80 -7.19 5.77
C VAL A 15 -3.22 -7.26 5.24
N ASN A 16 -3.42 -6.89 3.99
CA ASN A 16 -4.75 -6.91 3.37
C ASN A 16 -5.13 -8.33 2.87
N ARG A 17 -6.36 -8.47 2.36
CA ARG A 17 -6.89 -9.76 1.85
C ARG A 17 -6.18 -10.35 0.63
N ASN A 18 -5.27 -9.61 0.03
CA ASN A 18 -4.54 -9.99 -1.17
C ASN A 18 -3.03 -10.17 -0.87
N ASN A 19 -2.63 -10.31 0.41
CA ASN A 19 -1.22 -10.47 0.84
C ASN A 19 -0.33 -9.25 0.54
N GLN A 20 -0.82 -8.03 0.75
CA GLN A 20 0.02 -6.84 0.77
C GLN A 20 0.20 -6.33 2.19
N LYS A 21 1.45 -6.21 2.62
CA LYS A 21 1.80 -5.59 3.89
C LYS A 21 1.96 -4.09 3.73
N ASN A 22 1.29 -3.33 4.58
CA ASN A 22 1.48 -1.90 4.71
C ASN A 22 2.69 -1.57 5.57
N HIS A 23 3.57 -0.70 5.06
CA HIS A 23 4.76 -0.19 5.74
C HIS A 23 4.64 1.28 6.15
N GLY A 24 3.47 1.88 6.01
CA GLY A 24 3.16 3.25 6.42
C GLY A 24 3.30 4.27 5.29
N THR A 25 3.21 5.54 5.65
CA THR A 25 3.30 6.69 4.73
C THR A 25 4.43 7.64 5.11
N ARG A 26 4.94 8.40 4.14
CA ARG A 26 5.80 9.58 4.35
C ARG A 26 5.05 10.90 4.10
N PHE A 27 3.72 10.84 4.00
CA PHE A 27 2.85 11.95 3.60
C PHE A 27 3.12 12.45 2.17
N VAL A 28 3.62 11.57 1.29
CA VAL A 28 3.64 11.82 -0.15
C VAL A 28 2.20 11.89 -0.63
N ASN A 29 1.88 12.89 -1.45
CA ASN A 29 0.54 13.04 -2.01
C ASN A 29 0.16 11.82 -2.84
N GLY A 30 -1.03 11.30 -2.56
CA GLY A 30 -1.69 10.32 -3.41
C GLY A 30 -2.25 10.98 -4.68
N ASN A 31 -2.90 10.18 -5.51
CA ASN A 31 -3.64 10.66 -6.67
C ASN A 31 -5.17 10.62 -6.48
N ASP A 32 -5.63 10.26 -5.27
CA ASP A 32 -7.01 10.45 -4.82
C ASP A 32 -7.16 11.75 -4.02
N HIS A 33 -8.40 12.23 -3.93
CA HIS A 33 -8.75 13.47 -3.22
C HIS A 33 -8.30 13.44 -1.74
N TYR A 34 -7.38 14.34 -1.40
CA TYR A 34 -6.77 14.50 -0.07
C TYR A 34 -6.16 13.22 0.52
N GLN A 35 -5.76 12.26 -0.33
CA GLN A 35 -5.09 11.05 0.13
C GLN A 35 -3.58 11.23 0.15
N VAL A 36 -2.94 10.50 1.06
CA VAL A 36 -1.50 10.23 1.02
C VAL A 36 -1.27 8.80 0.60
N SER A 37 -0.11 8.55 -0.01
CA SER A 37 0.29 7.23 -0.43
C SER A 37 0.97 6.43 0.69
N TYR A 38 0.75 5.13 0.67
CA TYR A 38 1.29 4.16 1.60
C TYR A 38 2.18 3.17 0.86
N LYS A 39 3.33 2.85 1.46
CA LYS A 39 4.23 1.79 0.98
C LYS A 39 3.60 0.43 1.22
N LEU A 40 3.35 -0.31 0.15
CA LEU A 40 2.94 -1.71 0.22
C LEU A 40 4.06 -2.63 -0.27
N GLU A 41 4.12 -3.82 0.30
CA GLU A 41 4.96 -4.93 -0.14
C GLU A 41 4.08 -6.15 -0.40
N CYS A 42 4.22 -6.77 -1.57
CA CYS A 42 3.55 -8.03 -1.86
C CYS A 42 4.28 -9.20 -1.20
N LEU A 43 3.55 -9.95 -0.35
CA LEU A 43 4.05 -11.11 0.38
C LEU A 43 3.86 -12.44 -0.38
N GLU A 44 3.39 -12.41 -1.63
CA GLU A 44 3.31 -13.62 -2.45
C GLU A 44 4.72 -14.21 -2.65
N PRO A 45 4.91 -15.53 -2.48
CA PRO A 45 6.20 -16.17 -2.67
C PRO A 45 6.81 -15.84 -4.03
N GLY A 46 8.05 -15.35 -4.03
CA GLY A 46 8.77 -14.97 -5.26
C GLY A 46 8.38 -13.62 -5.88
N CYS A 47 7.43 -12.87 -5.30
CA CYS A 47 7.04 -11.56 -5.83
C CYS A 47 7.82 -10.40 -5.21
N GLY A 48 7.60 -10.13 -3.92
CA GLY A 48 8.30 -9.12 -3.12
C GLY A 48 8.20 -7.67 -3.60
N VAL A 49 7.37 -7.38 -4.61
CA VAL A 49 7.34 -6.02 -5.21
C VAL A 49 6.84 -5.01 -4.20
N VAL A 50 7.51 -3.86 -4.18
CA VAL A 50 7.16 -2.72 -3.33
C VAL A 50 6.60 -1.60 -4.19
N TYR A 51 5.50 -0.99 -3.75
CA TYR A 51 4.80 0.04 -4.52
C TYR A 51 3.89 0.89 -3.65
N GLY A 52 3.49 2.07 -4.14
CA GLY A 52 2.58 2.96 -3.43
C GLY A 52 1.12 2.70 -3.78
N ALA A 53 0.24 2.97 -2.82
CA ALA A 53 -1.21 3.01 -3.01
C ALA A 53 -1.84 4.09 -2.12
N ASN A 54 -2.97 4.67 -2.54
CA ASN A 54 -3.72 5.59 -1.69
C ASN A 54 -4.20 4.88 -0.42
N GLY A 55 -4.30 5.62 0.70
CA GLY A 55 -4.84 5.09 1.96
C GLY A 55 -6.22 4.44 1.82
N THR A 56 -7.07 5.01 0.96
CA THR A 56 -8.40 4.51 0.57
C THR A 56 -8.36 3.12 -0.07
N ASP A 57 -7.25 2.74 -0.71
CA ASP A 57 -7.13 1.49 -1.45
C ASP A 57 -6.44 0.36 -0.68
N VAL A 58 -5.70 0.67 0.40
CA VAL A 58 -4.80 -0.29 1.08
C VAL A 58 -5.50 -1.61 1.41
N PHE A 59 -6.75 -1.56 1.87
CA PHE A 59 -7.53 -2.74 2.28
C PHE A 59 -7.88 -3.73 1.16
N GLN A 60 -7.86 -3.26 -0.09
CA GLN A 60 -8.28 -4.03 -1.27
C GLN A 60 -7.24 -4.09 -2.37
N ARG A 61 -6.13 -3.38 -2.20
CA ARG A 61 -5.11 -3.24 -3.23
C ARG A 61 -4.63 -4.62 -3.67
N LYS A 62 -4.49 -4.83 -4.98
CA LYS A 62 -3.81 -6.00 -5.57
C LYS A 62 -2.40 -5.64 -6.00
N CYS A 63 -1.51 -6.63 -5.97
CA CYS A 63 -0.15 -6.53 -6.46
C CYS A 63 -0.10 -6.23 -7.98
N PRO A 64 0.63 -5.19 -8.42
CA PRO A 64 0.78 -4.88 -9.84
C PRO A 64 1.59 -5.93 -10.61
N LYS A 65 2.48 -6.67 -9.94
CA LYS A 65 3.39 -7.61 -10.59
C LYS A 65 2.78 -9.00 -10.81
N CYS A 66 2.04 -9.54 -9.84
CA CYS A 66 1.57 -10.94 -9.89
C CYS A 66 0.06 -11.15 -9.73
N GLN A 67 -0.72 -10.10 -9.43
CA GLN A 67 -2.17 -10.22 -9.19
C GLN A 67 -3.02 -9.37 -10.15
N GLY A 68 -2.41 -8.80 -11.20
CA GLY A 68 -3.10 -7.94 -12.16
C GLY A 68 -3.60 -6.61 -11.56
N GLY A 69 -2.96 -6.13 -10.48
CA GLY A 69 -3.27 -4.82 -9.90
C GLY A 69 -2.85 -3.66 -10.80
N LYS A 70 -3.48 -2.49 -10.63
CA LYS A 70 -3.01 -1.24 -11.28
C LYS A 70 -1.56 -0.92 -10.88
N PRO A 71 -0.77 -0.19 -11.71
CA PRO A 71 0.56 0.29 -11.34
C PRO A 71 0.57 1.05 -10.00
N GLY A 72 1.72 1.02 -9.31
CA GLY A 72 1.92 1.79 -8.10
C GLY A 72 2.02 3.29 -8.34
N ILE A 73 1.89 4.06 -7.26
CA ILE A 73 2.23 5.50 -7.21
C ILE A 73 3.47 5.71 -6.32
N ASP A 74 4.00 6.93 -6.27
CA ASP A 74 5.08 7.31 -5.36
C ASP A 74 4.63 7.28 -3.89
N PHE A 75 5.54 6.98 -2.95
CA PHE A 75 5.26 6.80 -1.50
C PHE A 75 6.49 7.02 -0.62
#